data_AF-A0A3B8V8U7-F1
#
_entry.id   AF-A0A3B8V8U7-F1
#
_cell.length_a   1.000
_cell.length_b   1.000
_cell.length_c   1.000
_cell.angle_alpha   90.00
_cell.angle_beta   90.00
_cell.angle_gamma   90.00
#
_symmetry.space_group_name_H-M   'P 1'
#
loop_
_entity.id
_entity.type
_entity.pdbx_description
1 polymer ?
#
loop_
_entity_poly.entity_id
_entity_poly.type
_entity_poly.pdbx_seq_one_letter_code
_entity_poly.pdbx_strand_id
1 'polypeptide(L)'
;MRSFITRKFRAYREISVVAETKRQNNSVKKYGISAEHQKSLKNKNGRIGEAEKNMEQFTEETRKEEEIKAAETATAVAAKRKKKRLIGDYVVVAAMAVLMALNYDLFIVRNRFAPSGLNGVATMIEYITGGSFSIAYMSLLINIPLCIFAYFFTEKEFALKTFVFCVIYSAVYFVLQKTAVLARFRYDAGGADTIYPVLISGMIGGVVYGGAFRRNGSTGGTDIVSKYLSKKNPHLNFFWVLFAINATVAAASYFVYTSTDPVTGATVHNYKPVCMCILYSFISSFMANRSLQGGKSAYKFLIITKHAEEIDREIVEKLKHSATKLIGTGVYSNTERDVVICVVSKHQIVDFENIIRKYPDTFAFVETVNETIGNFKQVKRRADDSFYYVDEA
;
A
#
# COMPACT_ATOMS: atom_id res chain seq x y z
N MET A 1 -7.00 40.76 -10.92
CA MET A 1 -8.03 40.51 -11.97
C MET A 1 -8.20 41.69 -12.95
N ARG A 2 -8.45 42.95 -12.48
CA ARG A 2 -8.57 44.12 -13.37
C ARG A 2 -7.34 44.39 -14.27
N SER A 3 -6.11 44.35 -13.71
CA SER A 3 -4.86 44.54 -14.48
C SER A 3 -4.69 43.53 -15.64
N PHE A 4 -5.07 42.28 -15.42
CA PHE A 4 -4.92 41.18 -16.38
C PHE A 4 -5.89 41.30 -17.56
N ILE A 5 -7.14 41.68 -17.29
CA ILE A 5 -8.15 41.91 -18.33
C ILE A 5 -7.75 43.10 -19.22
N THR A 6 -7.23 44.18 -18.63
CA THR A 6 -6.76 45.36 -19.37
C THR A 6 -5.56 45.03 -20.26
N ARG A 7 -4.61 44.22 -19.77
CA ARG A 7 -3.46 43.75 -20.55
C ARG A 7 -3.89 42.84 -21.71
N LYS A 8 -4.83 41.92 -21.46
CA LYS A 8 -5.39 41.02 -22.49
C LYS A 8 -6.13 41.78 -23.60
N PHE A 9 -6.89 42.82 -23.25
CA PHE A 9 -7.54 43.72 -24.22
C PHE A 9 -6.53 44.52 -25.04
N ARG A 10 -5.42 44.96 -24.43
CA ARG A 10 -4.34 45.69 -25.12
C ARG A 10 -3.64 44.79 -26.15
N ALA A 11 -3.33 43.56 -25.76
CA ALA A 11 -2.73 42.55 -26.65
C ALA A 11 -3.67 42.19 -27.82
N TYR A 12 -4.97 42.01 -27.57
CA TYR A 12 -5.96 41.79 -28.65
C TYR A 12 -6.03 42.95 -29.64
N ARG A 13 -5.95 44.20 -29.14
CA ARG A 13 -5.88 45.40 -30.00
C ARG A 13 -4.63 45.41 -30.87
N GLU A 14 -3.48 45.03 -30.32
CA GLU A 14 -2.23 44.94 -31.08
C GLU A 14 -2.26 43.80 -32.12
N ILE A 15 -2.86 42.66 -31.79
CA ILE A 15 -3.10 41.54 -32.73
C ILE A 15 -3.94 41.99 -33.92
N SER A 16 -5.06 42.69 -33.68
CA SER A 16 -5.90 43.22 -34.77
C SER A 16 -5.14 44.20 -35.66
N VAL A 17 -4.34 45.08 -35.07
CA VAL A 17 -3.56 46.09 -35.81
C VAL A 17 -2.45 45.44 -36.63
N VAL A 18 -1.75 44.44 -36.09
CA VAL A 18 -0.70 43.69 -36.80
C VAL A 18 -1.29 42.87 -37.96
N ALA A 19 -2.43 42.21 -37.73
CA ALA A 19 -3.12 41.42 -38.76
C ALA A 19 -3.65 42.28 -39.92
N GLU A 20 -4.26 43.44 -39.63
CA GLU A 20 -4.72 44.39 -40.64
C GLU A 20 -3.55 45.00 -41.44
N THR A 21 -2.45 45.32 -40.76
CA THR A 21 -1.28 45.91 -41.40
C THR A 21 -0.53 44.90 -42.28
N LYS A 22 -0.42 43.62 -41.87
CA LYS A 22 0.11 42.53 -42.73
C LYS A 22 -0.74 42.31 -43.98
N ARG A 23 -2.08 42.39 -43.88
CA ARG A 23 -3.00 42.34 -45.04
C ARG A 23 -2.78 43.51 -46.00
N GLN A 24 -2.60 44.73 -45.49
CA GLN A 24 -2.29 45.89 -46.33
C GLN A 24 -0.91 45.78 -46.99
N ASN A 25 0.13 45.33 -46.28
CA ASN A 25 1.48 45.14 -46.84
C ASN A 25 1.54 44.09 -47.95
N ASN A 26 0.81 42.98 -47.81
CA ASN A 26 0.73 41.95 -48.86
C ASN A 26 0.01 42.44 -50.12
N SER A 27 -0.89 43.42 -49.99
CA SER A 27 -1.59 44.03 -51.14
C SER A 27 -0.69 45.03 -51.89
N VAL A 28 0.18 45.75 -51.17
CA VAL A 28 1.12 46.74 -51.74
C VAL A 28 2.32 46.07 -52.44
N LYS A 29 2.77 44.88 -51.99
CA LYS A 29 3.85 44.12 -52.66
C LYS A 29 3.52 43.68 -54.10
N LYS A 30 2.25 43.72 -54.50
CA LYS A 30 1.76 43.21 -55.79
C LYS A 30 1.86 44.23 -56.94
N TYR A 31 2.13 45.50 -56.64
CA TYR A 31 2.31 46.58 -57.63
C TYR A 31 3.52 47.43 -57.23
N GLY A 32 4.46 47.65 -58.16
CA GLY A 32 5.78 48.26 -57.90
C GLY A 32 5.74 49.57 -57.11
N ILE A 33 6.78 49.81 -56.29
CA ILE A 33 6.74 50.75 -55.16
C ILE A 33 7.67 51.95 -55.39
N SER A 34 7.19 53.18 -55.11
CA SER A 34 7.99 54.43 -55.05
C SER A 34 8.80 54.56 -53.74
N ALA A 35 9.93 55.28 -53.77
CA ALA A 35 10.92 55.37 -52.69
C ALA A 35 10.37 55.89 -51.34
N GLU A 36 9.37 56.76 -51.32
CA GLU A 36 8.70 57.22 -50.08
C GLU A 36 7.89 56.10 -49.40
N HIS A 37 7.30 55.22 -50.19
CA HIS A 37 6.48 54.13 -49.70
C HIS A 37 7.34 53.01 -49.08
N GLN A 38 8.58 52.80 -49.56
CA GLN A 38 9.55 51.90 -48.91
C GLN A 38 9.95 52.38 -47.50
N LYS A 39 10.08 53.70 -47.29
CA LYS A 39 10.42 54.27 -45.98
C LYS A 39 9.27 54.12 -44.97
N SER A 40 8.03 54.31 -45.42
CA SER A 40 6.80 54.05 -44.65
C SER A 40 6.64 52.56 -44.27
N LEU A 41 6.92 51.65 -45.22
CA LEU A 41 6.90 50.20 -45.02
C LEU A 41 7.94 49.75 -43.99
N LYS A 42 9.15 50.33 -44.01
CA LYS A 42 10.22 50.00 -43.05
C LYS A 42 9.85 50.41 -41.62
N ASN A 43 9.20 51.56 -41.45
CA ASN A 43 8.76 52.05 -40.14
C ASN A 43 7.55 51.25 -39.60
N LYS A 44 6.60 50.87 -40.47
CA LYS A 44 5.50 49.95 -40.13
C LYS A 44 6.00 48.55 -39.72
N ASN A 45 6.99 48.00 -40.44
CA ASN A 45 7.56 46.69 -40.12
C ASN A 45 8.33 46.70 -38.79
N GLY A 46 8.99 47.80 -38.42
CA GLY A 46 9.62 47.95 -37.09
C GLY A 46 8.59 47.91 -35.95
N ARG A 47 7.47 48.63 -36.10
CA ARG A 47 6.36 48.63 -35.13
C ARG A 47 5.67 47.26 -35.02
N ILE A 48 5.63 46.48 -36.10
CA ILE A 48 5.10 45.11 -36.09
C ILE A 48 6.02 44.18 -35.31
N GLY A 49 7.34 44.25 -35.53
CA GLY A 49 8.30 43.41 -34.81
C GLY A 49 8.32 43.69 -33.30
N GLU A 50 8.11 44.93 -32.89
CA GLU A 50 8.00 45.33 -31.47
C GLU A 50 6.71 44.80 -30.82
N ALA A 51 5.58 44.85 -31.56
CA ALA A 51 4.32 44.26 -31.11
C ALA A 51 4.38 42.72 -31.03
N GLU A 52 5.04 42.05 -31.97
CA GLU A 52 5.25 40.60 -31.94
C GLU A 52 6.09 40.17 -30.73
N LYS A 53 7.18 40.88 -30.42
CA LYS A 53 7.99 40.65 -29.21
C LYS A 53 7.20 40.82 -27.92
N ASN A 54 6.41 41.90 -27.81
CA ASN A 54 5.57 42.15 -26.64
C ASN A 54 4.49 41.06 -26.47
N MET A 55 3.97 40.53 -27.57
CA MET A 55 2.99 39.45 -27.57
C MET A 55 3.61 38.12 -27.14
N GLU A 56 4.80 37.79 -27.63
CA GLU A 56 5.54 36.59 -27.20
C GLU A 56 5.84 36.65 -25.70
N GLN A 57 6.35 37.79 -25.19
CA GLN A 57 6.59 37.98 -23.76
C GLN A 57 5.31 37.84 -22.93
N PHE A 58 4.19 38.46 -23.36
CA PHE A 58 2.93 38.34 -22.65
C PHE A 58 2.40 36.89 -22.64
N THR A 59 2.53 36.17 -23.75
CA THR A 59 2.11 34.77 -23.86
C THR A 59 2.94 33.87 -22.94
N GLU A 60 4.26 34.11 -22.88
CA GLU A 60 5.17 33.38 -22.00
C GLU A 60 4.92 33.67 -20.51
N GLU A 61 4.66 34.94 -20.14
CA GLU A 61 4.26 35.32 -18.77
C GLU A 61 2.94 34.68 -18.37
N THR A 62 1.96 34.68 -19.27
CA THR A 62 0.63 34.09 -18.99
C THR A 62 0.73 32.58 -18.81
N ARG A 63 1.52 31.92 -19.65
CA ARG A 63 1.79 30.48 -19.54
C ARG A 63 2.51 30.14 -18.23
N LYS A 64 3.50 30.95 -17.83
CA LYS A 64 4.19 30.77 -16.53
C LYS A 64 3.23 30.97 -15.35
N GLU A 65 2.35 31.97 -15.38
CA GLU A 65 1.33 32.17 -14.34
C GLU A 65 0.33 31.00 -14.26
N GLU A 66 -0.08 30.43 -15.39
CA GLU A 66 -0.96 29.26 -15.43
C GLU A 66 -0.26 27.99 -14.94
N GLU A 67 1.00 27.77 -15.32
CA GLU A 67 1.84 26.67 -14.82
C GLU A 67 2.02 26.76 -13.29
N ILE A 68 2.27 27.97 -12.74
CA ILE A 68 2.38 28.20 -11.29
C ILE A 68 1.07 27.89 -10.58
N LYS A 69 -0.07 28.40 -11.08
CA LYS A 69 -1.40 28.11 -10.48
C LYS A 69 -1.75 26.63 -10.55
N ALA A 70 -1.41 25.95 -11.64
CA ALA A 70 -1.61 24.51 -11.77
C ALA A 70 -0.76 23.74 -10.76
N ALA A 71 0.50 24.12 -10.57
CA ALA A 71 1.40 23.52 -9.57
C ALA A 71 0.92 23.74 -8.13
N GLU A 72 0.47 24.94 -7.78
CA GLU A 72 -0.13 25.27 -6.46
C GLU A 72 -1.41 24.47 -6.20
N THR A 73 -2.27 24.36 -7.21
CA THR A 73 -3.52 23.58 -7.11
C THR A 73 -3.22 22.10 -6.93
N ALA A 74 -2.26 21.55 -7.70
CA ALA A 74 -1.83 20.16 -7.59
C ALA A 74 -1.23 19.85 -6.21
N THR A 75 -0.40 20.74 -5.66
CA THR A 75 0.16 20.59 -4.30
C THR A 75 -0.92 20.65 -3.22
N ALA A 76 -1.88 21.57 -3.32
CA ALA A 76 -2.99 21.66 -2.39
C ALA A 76 -3.88 20.40 -2.39
N VAL A 77 -4.19 19.87 -3.58
CA VAL A 77 -4.93 18.61 -3.75
C VAL A 77 -4.14 17.43 -3.18
N ALA A 78 -2.83 17.35 -3.44
CA ALA A 78 -1.96 16.32 -2.88
C ALA A 78 -1.90 16.39 -1.35
N ALA A 79 -1.79 17.59 -0.76
CA ALA A 79 -1.79 17.80 0.68
C ALA A 79 -3.13 17.38 1.32
N LYS A 80 -4.27 17.73 0.71
CA LYS A 80 -5.60 17.32 1.17
C LYS A 80 -5.79 15.80 1.11
N ARG A 81 -5.31 15.15 0.03
CA ARG A 81 -5.30 13.68 -0.10
C ARG A 81 -4.41 13.03 0.97
N LYS A 82 -3.22 13.57 1.23
CA LYS A 82 -2.30 13.10 2.27
C LYS A 82 -2.94 13.19 3.67
N LYS A 83 -3.59 14.31 4.00
CA LYS A 83 -4.31 14.49 5.28
C LYS A 83 -5.46 13.50 5.44
N LYS A 84 -6.28 13.30 4.39
CA LYS A 84 -7.39 12.33 4.41
C LYS A 84 -6.88 10.90 4.61
N ARG A 85 -5.77 10.54 3.95
CA ARG A 85 -5.11 9.23 4.12
C ARG A 85 -4.61 9.05 5.55
N LEU A 86 -3.92 10.04 6.12
CA LEU A 86 -3.44 10.00 7.49
C LEU A 86 -4.58 9.78 8.50
N ILE A 87 -5.68 10.54 8.39
CA ILE A 87 -6.85 10.36 9.27
C ILE A 87 -7.43 8.94 9.12
N GLY A 88 -7.57 8.46 7.88
CA GLY A 88 -8.02 7.09 7.62
C GLY A 88 -7.11 6.03 8.23
N ASP A 89 -5.79 6.25 8.22
CA ASP A 89 -4.83 5.33 8.83
C ASP A 89 -5.03 5.25 10.35
N TYR A 90 -5.19 6.39 11.04
CA TYR A 90 -5.42 6.41 12.50
C TYR A 90 -6.76 5.78 12.90
N VAL A 91 -7.83 6.01 12.12
CA VAL A 91 -9.13 5.40 12.37
C VAL A 91 -9.05 3.87 12.23
N VAL A 92 -8.35 3.37 11.21
CA VAL A 92 -8.15 1.93 11.04
C VAL A 92 -7.33 1.35 12.19
N VAL A 93 -6.24 2.01 12.60
CA VAL A 93 -5.42 1.58 13.73
C VAL A 93 -6.23 1.55 15.04
N ALA A 94 -7.05 2.57 15.30
CA ALA A 94 -7.94 2.62 16.45
C ALA A 94 -8.98 1.48 16.43
N ALA A 95 -9.60 1.21 15.29
CA ALA A 95 -10.55 0.10 15.14
C ALA A 95 -9.88 -1.26 15.39
N MET A 96 -8.65 -1.46 14.90
CA MET A 96 -7.88 -2.68 15.19
C MET A 96 -7.54 -2.80 16.68
N ALA A 97 -7.24 -1.69 17.36
CA ALA A 97 -6.98 -1.70 18.81
C ALA A 97 -8.21 -2.13 19.63
N VAL A 98 -9.40 -1.63 19.26
CA VAL A 98 -10.68 -2.06 19.88
C VAL A 98 -10.92 -3.54 19.63
N LEU A 99 -10.74 -4.01 18.38
CA LEU A 99 -10.92 -5.41 18.02
C LEU A 99 -9.96 -6.32 18.79
N MET A 100 -8.72 -5.88 18.99
CA MET A 100 -7.73 -6.61 19.79
C MET A 100 -8.12 -6.68 21.27
N ALA A 101 -8.62 -5.59 21.85
CA ALA A 101 -9.07 -5.58 23.24
C ALA A 101 -10.25 -6.54 23.46
N LEU A 102 -11.21 -6.57 22.54
CA LEU A 102 -12.31 -7.52 22.55
C LEU A 102 -11.83 -8.97 22.43
N ASN A 103 -10.86 -9.22 21.54
CA ASN A 103 -10.26 -10.54 21.36
C ASN A 103 -9.62 -11.06 22.67
N TYR A 104 -8.89 -10.20 23.39
CA TYR A 104 -8.27 -10.55 24.67
C TYR A 104 -9.31 -10.88 25.75
N ASP A 105 -10.32 -10.02 25.94
CA ASP A 105 -11.36 -10.22 26.96
C ASP A 105 -12.21 -11.47 26.71
N LEU A 106 -12.56 -11.73 25.44
CA LEU A 106 -13.49 -12.80 25.07
C LEU A 106 -12.83 -14.18 25.02
N PHE A 107 -11.61 -14.29 24.49
CA PHE A 107 -11.00 -15.58 24.16
C PHE A 107 -9.72 -15.89 24.93
N ILE A 108 -8.91 -14.89 25.30
CA ILE A 108 -7.55 -15.14 25.82
C ILE A 108 -7.55 -15.26 27.34
N VAL A 109 -8.10 -14.27 28.04
CA VAL A 109 -7.96 -14.12 29.50
C VAL A 109 -8.59 -15.29 30.26
N ARG A 110 -9.81 -15.72 29.90
CA ARG A 110 -10.48 -16.86 30.55
C ARG A 110 -9.80 -18.20 30.26
N ASN A 111 -9.31 -18.40 29.04
CA ASN A 111 -8.70 -19.66 28.63
C ASN A 111 -7.21 -19.76 29.01
N ARG A 112 -6.66 -18.73 29.67
CA ARG A 112 -5.33 -18.70 30.30
C ARG A 112 -4.18 -19.16 29.39
N PHE A 113 -4.25 -18.85 28.09
CA PHE A 113 -3.11 -19.05 27.20
C PHE A 113 -2.42 -17.72 26.96
N ALA A 114 -1.08 -17.71 27.04
CA ALA A 114 -0.29 -16.52 26.73
C ALA A 114 -0.33 -16.27 25.21
N PRO A 115 -0.82 -15.11 24.75
CA PRO A 115 -0.65 -14.70 23.36
C PRO A 115 0.81 -14.46 23.07
N SER A 116 1.19 -14.44 21.79
CA SER A 116 2.60 -14.33 21.44
C SER A 116 3.23 -12.97 21.77
N GLY A 117 4.54 -12.98 22.03
CA GLY A 117 5.35 -11.77 22.20
C GLY A 117 5.29 -11.14 23.59
N LEU A 118 5.48 -9.83 23.66
CA LEU A 118 5.56 -9.08 24.93
C LEU A 118 4.22 -9.03 25.68
N ASN A 119 3.09 -9.08 24.98
CA ASN A 119 1.78 -9.24 25.62
C ASN A 119 1.61 -10.64 26.23
N GLY A 120 2.30 -11.65 25.69
CA GLY A 120 2.42 -12.98 26.31
C GLY A 120 3.13 -12.94 27.65
N VAL A 121 4.26 -12.23 27.70
CA VAL A 121 5.00 -12.00 28.95
C VAL A 121 4.11 -11.26 29.97
N ALA A 122 3.36 -10.24 29.55
CA ALA A 122 2.42 -9.55 30.43
C ALA A 122 1.33 -10.49 30.99
N THR A 123 0.80 -11.38 30.15
CA THR A 123 -0.23 -12.37 30.56
C THR A 123 0.35 -13.41 31.52
N MET A 124 1.60 -13.84 31.32
CA MET A 124 2.31 -14.74 32.23
C MET A 124 2.53 -14.11 33.61
N ILE A 125 2.88 -12.82 33.67
CA ILE A 125 3.08 -12.11 34.94
C ILE A 125 1.74 -11.91 35.67
N GLU A 126 0.65 -11.60 34.96
CA GLU A 126 -0.69 -11.54 35.56
C GLU A 126 -1.09 -12.88 36.18
N TYR A 127 -0.78 -13.99 35.50
CA TYR A 127 -1.01 -15.34 36.00
C TYR A 127 -0.24 -15.62 37.30
N ILE A 128 1.07 -15.33 37.33
CA ILE A 128 1.91 -15.54 38.53
C ILE A 128 1.43 -14.67 39.70
N THR A 129 1.00 -13.43 39.43
CA THR A 129 0.60 -12.47 40.48
C THR A 129 -0.88 -12.61 40.90
N GLY A 130 -1.58 -13.64 40.41
CA GLY A 130 -2.97 -13.90 40.79
C GLY A 130 -3.96 -12.79 40.42
N GLY A 131 -3.65 -12.00 39.38
CA GLY A 131 -4.50 -10.88 38.94
C GLY A 131 -4.29 -9.55 39.68
N SER A 132 -3.27 -9.42 40.54
CA SER A 132 -2.97 -8.15 41.22
C SER A 132 -2.50 -7.04 40.28
N PHE A 133 -1.96 -7.40 39.10
CA PHE A 133 -1.60 -6.46 38.04
C PHE A 133 -2.36 -6.80 36.76
N SER A 134 -3.29 -5.93 36.35
CA SER A 134 -4.01 -6.10 35.08
C SER A 134 -3.08 -6.02 33.89
N ILE A 135 -3.29 -6.88 32.87
CA ILE A 135 -2.58 -6.87 31.58
C ILE A 135 -2.46 -5.46 30.98
N ALA A 136 -3.47 -4.61 31.12
CA ALA A 136 -3.43 -3.25 30.58
C ALA A 136 -2.28 -2.41 31.17
N TYR A 137 -2.03 -2.51 32.48
CA TYR A 137 -0.96 -1.75 33.12
C TYR A 137 0.43 -2.26 32.68
N MET A 138 0.61 -3.58 32.66
CA MET A 138 1.88 -4.18 32.23
C MET A 138 2.16 -3.91 30.74
N SER A 139 1.14 -4.03 29.89
CA SER A 139 1.26 -3.72 28.47
C SER A 139 1.65 -2.26 28.27
N LEU A 140 1.04 -1.32 29.01
CA LEU A 140 1.38 0.10 28.91
C LEU A 140 2.81 0.38 29.42
N LEU A 141 3.19 -0.18 30.58
CA LEU A 141 4.49 0.04 31.20
C LEU A 141 5.64 -0.49 30.34
N ILE A 142 5.44 -1.61 29.66
CA ILE A 142 6.41 -2.18 28.70
C ILE A 142 6.37 -1.40 27.38
N ASN A 143 5.19 -1.06 26.86
CA ASN A 143 5.08 -0.41 25.55
C ASN A 143 5.54 1.04 25.53
N ILE A 144 5.43 1.80 26.62
CA ILE A 144 5.92 3.19 26.68
C ILE A 144 7.42 3.30 26.36
N PRO A 145 8.35 2.63 27.06
CA PRO A 145 9.78 2.70 26.75
C PRO A 145 10.10 2.14 25.36
N LEU A 146 9.39 1.10 24.91
CA LEU A 146 9.52 0.57 23.55
C LEU A 146 9.05 1.55 22.48
N CYS A 147 7.99 2.32 22.71
CA CYS A 147 7.53 3.38 21.81
C CYS A 147 8.55 4.53 21.75
N ILE A 148 9.15 4.90 22.89
CA ILE A 148 10.23 5.89 22.95
C ILE A 148 11.43 5.38 22.13
N PHE A 149 11.84 4.12 22.32
CA PHE A 149 12.89 3.49 21.52
C PHE A 149 12.52 3.50 20.01
N ALA A 150 11.30 3.12 19.65
CA ALA A 150 10.83 3.14 18.26
C ALA A 150 10.88 4.54 17.64
N TYR A 151 10.61 5.58 18.42
CA TYR A 151 10.63 6.97 17.98
C TYR A 151 12.04 7.43 17.58
N PHE A 152 13.06 6.99 18.32
CA PHE A 152 14.46 7.34 18.02
C PHE A 152 15.10 6.43 16.97
N PHE A 153 14.84 5.12 17.00
CA PHE A 153 15.58 4.14 16.19
C PHE A 153 14.85 3.69 14.90
N THR A 154 13.53 3.84 14.85
CA THR A 154 12.72 3.38 13.70
C THR A 154 12.21 4.56 12.86
N GLU A 155 10.90 4.87 12.92
CA GLU A 155 10.22 5.88 12.13
C GLU A 155 9.20 6.58 13.05
N LYS A 156 9.19 7.91 13.04
CA LYS A 156 8.32 8.71 13.92
C LYS A 156 6.83 8.40 13.68
N GLU A 157 6.43 8.23 12.43
CA GLU A 157 5.04 7.92 12.06
C GLU A 157 4.62 6.54 12.59
N PHE A 158 5.50 5.54 12.52
CA PHE A 158 5.25 4.21 13.06
C PHE A 158 5.14 4.23 14.58
N ALA A 159 6.05 4.93 15.27
CA ALA A 159 6.02 5.06 16.71
C ALA A 159 4.74 5.73 17.21
N LEU A 160 4.29 6.80 16.55
CA LEU A 160 3.07 7.51 16.94
C LEU A 160 1.80 6.68 16.70
N LYS A 161 1.70 6.00 15.55
CA LYS A 161 0.57 5.09 15.26
C LYS A 161 0.53 3.92 16.24
N THR A 162 1.68 3.34 16.58
CA THR A 162 1.79 2.26 17.57
C THR A 162 1.43 2.74 18.97
N PHE A 163 1.85 3.94 19.36
CA PHE A 163 1.45 4.53 20.64
C PHE A 163 -0.07 4.72 20.74
N VAL A 164 -0.71 5.25 19.68
CA VAL A 164 -2.17 5.38 19.62
C VAL A 164 -2.85 4.02 19.76
N PHE A 165 -2.33 2.98 19.08
CA PHE A 165 -2.84 1.62 19.23
C PHE A 165 -2.77 1.16 20.68
N CYS A 166 -1.60 1.25 21.31
CA CYS A 166 -1.38 0.78 22.69
C CYS A 166 -2.26 1.49 23.71
N VAL A 167 -2.43 2.82 23.58
CA VAL A 167 -3.27 3.62 24.48
C VAL A 167 -4.75 3.24 24.32
N ILE A 168 -5.27 3.16 23.09
CA ILE A 168 -6.67 2.80 22.84
C ILE A 168 -6.94 1.37 23.30
N TYR A 169 -6.06 0.43 22.95
CA TYR A 169 -6.16 -0.97 23.39
C TYR A 169 -6.24 -1.06 24.92
N SER A 170 -5.32 -0.40 25.63
CA SER A 170 -5.27 -0.42 27.10
C SER A 170 -6.51 0.22 27.72
N ALA A 171 -6.97 1.35 27.20
CA ALA A 171 -8.16 2.06 27.70
C ALA A 171 -9.44 1.22 27.50
N VAL A 172 -9.63 0.66 26.32
CA VAL A 172 -10.80 -0.18 26.00
C VAL A 172 -10.79 -1.46 26.82
N TYR A 173 -9.63 -2.11 26.95
CA TYR A 173 -9.49 -3.30 27.77
C TYR A 173 -9.79 -3.04 29.25
N PHE A 174 -9.33 -1.92 29.80
CA PHE A 174 -9.63 -1.52 31.18
C PHE A 174 -11.14 -1.31 31.41
N VAL A 175 -11.83 -0.68 30.45
CA VAL A 175 -13.29 -0.51 30.50
C VAL A 175 -14.01 -1.85 30.42
N LEU A 176 -13.57 -2.76 29.54
CA LEU A 176 -14.13 -4.11 29.41
C LEU A 176 -13.98 -4.93 30.69
N GLN A 177 -12.81 -4.88 31.33
CA GLN A 177 -12.58 -5.56 32.61
C GLN A 177 -13.51 -5.04 33.72
N LYS A 178 -13.73 -3.73 33.81
CA LYS A 178 -14.56 -3.12 34.87
C LYS A 178 -16.06 -3.27 34.65
N THR A 179 -16.52 -3.16 33.41
CA THR A 179 -17.96 -3.00 33.14
C THR A 179 -18.67 -4.34 33.00
N ALA A 180 -17.95 -5.46 32.88
CA ALA A 180 -18.48 -6.82 32.75
C ALA A 180 -19.58 -7.01 31.66
N VAL A 181 -19.75 -6.03 30.75
CA VAL A 181 -20.83 -6.00 29.74
C VAL A 181 -20.79 -7.22 28.83
N LEU A 182 -19.58 -7.71 28.54
CA LEU A 182 -19.35 -8.87 27.67
C LEU A 182 -19.14 -10.17 28.47
N ALA A 183 -19.31 -10.18 29.79
CA ALA A 183 -19.03 -11.34 30.62
C ALA A 183 -19.79 -12.60 30.20
N ARG A 184 -21.00 -12.46 29.62
CA ARG A 184 -21.83 -13.55 29.09
C ARG A 184 -21.32 -14.12 27.77
N PHE A 185 -20.57 -13.36 27.00
CA PHE A 185 -20.01 -13.78 25.71
C PHE A 185 -18.58 -14.29 25.82
N ARG A 186 -17.96 -14.21 27.01
CA ARG A 186 -16.61 -14.73 27.25
C ARG A 186 -16.63 -16.24 27.08
N TYR A 187 -15.81 -16.74 26.15
CA TYR A 187 -15.71 -18.16 25.87
C TYR A 187 -14.82 -18.82 26.92
N ASP A 188 -15.37 -19.80 27.63
CA ASP A 188 -14.66 -20.59 28.63
C ASP A 188 -14.64 -22.05 28.14
N ALA A 189 -13.45 -22.53 27.75
CA ALA A 189 -13.30 -23.87 27.20
C ALA A 189 -13.49 -24.99 28.23
N GLY A 190 -13.56 -24.67 29.54
CA GLY A 190 -13.77 -25.65 30.60
C GLY A 190 -12.73 -26.77 30.66
N GLY A 191 -11.58 -26.62 29.98
CA GLY A 191 -10.50 -27.60 29.91
C GLY A 191 -10.60 -28.66 28.80
N ALA A 192 -11.75 -28.83 28.14
CA ALA A 192 -11.94 -29.83 27.08
C ALA A 192 -11.65 -29.26 25.68
N ASP A 193 -12.21 -28.09 25.37
CA ASP A 193 -12.26 -27.51 24.01
C ASP A 193 -11.32 -26.33 23.82
N THR A 194 -10.11 -26.48 24.36
CA THR A 194 -9.12 -25.39 24.49
C THR A 194 -8.46 -24.97 23.17
N ILE A 195 -8.68 -25.70 22.07
CA ILE A 195 -8.14 -25.39 20.74
C ILE A 195 -8.96 -24.28 20.05
N TYR A 196 -10.29 -24.30 20.14
CA TYR A 196 -11.15 -23.31 19.49
C TYR A 196 -10.84 -21.84 19.83
N PRO A 197 -10.65 -21.45 21.11
CA PRO A 197 -10.35 -20.07 21.45
C PRO A 197 -8.99 -19.63 20.89
N VAL A 198 -8.03 -20.55 20.76
CA VAL A 198 -6.71 -20.30 20.18
C VAL A 198 -6.82 -20.07 18.67
N LEU A 199 -7.60 -20.90 17.96
CA LEU A 199 -7.85 -20.74 16.52
C LEU A 199 -8.53 -19.40 16.22
N ILE A 200 -9.63 -19.11 16.91
CA ILE A 200 -10.42 -17.89 16.70
C ILE A 200 -9.59 -16.66 17.06
N SER A 201 -8.94 -16.67 18.21
CA SER A 201 -8.10 -15.56 18.65
C SER A 201 -6.90 -15.35 17.73
N GLY A 202 -6.27 -16.43 17.24
CA GLY A 202 -5.17 -16.35 16.27
C GLY A 202 -5.60 -15.73 14.95
N MET A 203 -6.79 -16.10 14.44
CA MET A 203 -7.34 -15.50 13.21
C MET A 203 -7.64 -14.00 13.38
N ILE A 204 -8.34 -13.62 14.45
CA ILE A 204 -8.66 -12.22 14.76
C ILE A 204 -7.38 -11.42 14.98
N GLY A 205 -6.46 -11.94 15.80
CA GLY A 205 -5.16 -11.35 16.07
C GLY A 205 -4.35 -11.13 14.80
N GLY A 206 -4.31 -12.10 13.88
CA GLY A 206 -3.66 -11.97 12.59
C GLY A 206 -4.25 -10.86 11.70
N VAL A 207 -5.58 -10.72 11.67
CA VAL A 207 -6.23 -9.61 10.95
C VAL A 207 -5.87 -8.26 11.56
N VAL A 208 -5.84 -8.15 12.89
CA VAL A 208 -5.40 -6.95 13.63
C VAL A 208 -3.95 -6.62 13.30
N TYR A 209 -3.03 -7.59 13.43
CA TYR A 209 -1.61 -7.42 13.12
C TYR A 209 -1.44 -6.94 11.68
N GLY A 210 -2.00 -7.67 10.71
CA GLY A 210 -1.90 -7.31 9.30
C GLY A 210 -2.52 -5.93 8.99
N GLY A 211 -3.67 -5.61 9.58
CA GLY A 211 -4.35 -4.32 9.41
C GLY A 211 -3.57 -3.14 9.98
N ALA A 212 -2.98 -3.30 11.17
CA ALA A 212 -2.12 -2.30 11.78
C ALA A 212 -0.83 -2.07 10.95
N PHE A 213 -0.16 -3.16 10.55
CA PHE A 213 1.06 -3.08 9.73
C PHE A 213 0.82 -2.46 8.35
N ARG A 214 -0.32 -2.74 7.72
CA ARG A 214 -0.68 -2.15 6.41
C ARG A 214 -0.79 -0.63 6.44
N ARG A 215 -0.99 -0.06 7.62
CA ARG A 215 -1.06 1.39 7.85
C ARG A 215 0.22 1.96 8.45
N ASN A 216 1.33 1.23 8.41
CA ASN A 216 2.58 1.58 9.10
C ASN A 216 2.39 1.76 10.62
N GLY A 217 1.50 0.99 11.24
CA GLY A 217 1.37 0.87 12.69
C GLY A 217 1.77 -0.52 13.18
N SER A 218 1.73 -0.74 14.48
CA SER A 218 1.99 -2.03 15.12
C SER A 218 1.13 -2.17 16.38
N THR A 219 1.03 -3.39 16.89
CA THR A 219 0.37 -3.68 18.16
C THR A 219 1.25 -3.43 19.40
N GLY A 220 2.50 -3.00 19.19
CA GLY A 220 3.48 -2.79 20.24
C GLY A 220 4.29 -4.05 20.56
N GLY A 221 5.20 -3.94 21.52
CA GLY A 221 5.98 -5.07 22.02
C GLY A 221 7.02 -5.62 21.04
N THR A 222 6.95 -6.92 20.75
CA THR A 222 7.95 -7.66 19.95
C THR A 222 7.95 -7.26 18.48
N ASP A 223 6.87 -6.66 18.01
CA ASP A 223 6.76 -6.05 16.68
C ASP A 223 7.76 -4.90 16.48
N ILE A 224 7.97 -4.07 17.52
CA ILE A 224 8.91 -2.92 17.47
C ILE A 224 10.34 -3.43 17.31
N VAL A 225 10.68 -4.47 18.07
CA VAL A 225 11.98 -5.15 18.00
C VAL A 225 12.17 -5.78 16.63
N SER A 226 11.15 -6.46 16.11
CA SER A 226 11.19 -7.10 14.79
C SER A 226 11.36 -6.08 13.66
N LYS A 227 10.71 -4.90 13.76
CA LYS A 227 10.83 -3.83 12.76
C LYS A 227 12.22 -3.21 12.79
N TYR A 228 12.76 -3.00 13.98
CA TYR A 228 14.14 -2.51 14.14
C TYR A 228 15.17 -3.48 13.55
N LEU A 229 15.02 -4.79 13.81
CA LEU A 229 15.93 -5.81 13.29
C LEU A 229 15.83 -5.95 11.77
N SER A 230 14.62 -5.92 11.22
CA SER A 230 14.39 -5.96 9.76
C SER A 230 14.93 -4.70 9.06
N LYS A 231 14.86 -3.53 9.70
CA LYS A 231 15.48 -2.30 9.21
C LYS A 231 17.01 -2.40 9.17
N LYS A 232 17.63 -3.07 10.14
CA LYS A 232 19.08 -3.29 10.19
C LYS A 232 19.54 -4.35 9.18
N ASN A 233 18.73 -5.38 8.96
CA ASN A 233 19.02 -6.51 8.07
C ASN A 233 17.84 -6.74 7.09
N PRO A 234 17.84 -6.09 5.90
CA PRO A 234 16.74 -6.19 4.93
C PRO A 234 16.46 -7.59 4.39
N HIS A 235 17.44 -8.50 4.45
CA HIS A 235 17.29 -9.90 4.04
C HIS A 235 16.47 -10.75 5.01
N LEU A 236 16.24 -10.27 6.24
CA LEU A 236 15.43 -10.97 7.22
C LEU A 236 13.96 -10.63 7.03
N ASN A 237 13.15 -11.65 6.75
CA ASN A 237 11.70 -11.51 6.70
C ASN A 237 11.18 -11.15 8.10
N PHE A 238 10.55 -9.98 8.21
CA PHE A 238 9.96 -9.45 9.44
C PHE A 238 9.14 -10.48 10.22
N PHE A 239 8.31 -11.27 9.52
CA PHE A 239 7.45 -12.27 10.16
C PHE A 239 8.21 -13.46 10.72
N TRP A 240 9.33 -13.84 10.10
CA TRP A 240 10.19 -14.90 10.62
C TRP A 240 10.92 -14.46 11.88
N VAL A 241 11.40 -13.20 11.92
CA VAL A 241 12.00 -12.62 13.14
C VAL A 241 10.96 -12.56 14.26
N LEU A 242 9.75 -12.09 13.96
CA LEU A 242 8.66 -12.05 14.91
C LEU A 242 8.33 -13.46 15.43
N PHE A 243 8.23 -14.45 14.55
CA PHE A 243 8.00 -15.85 14.92
C PHE A 243 9.12 -16.42 15.80
N ALA A 244 10.39 -16.11 15.52
CA ALA A 244 11.51 -16.58 16.32
C ALA A 244 11.48 -16.01 17.74
N ILE A 245 11.23 -14.70 17.90
CA ILE A 245 11.08 -14.05 19.21
C ILE A 245 9.90 -14.68 19.97
N ASN A 246 8.80 -14.89 19.27
CA ASN A 246 7.60 -15.52 19.78
C ASN A 246 7.82 -16.97 20.23
N ALA A 247 8.64 -17.74 19.50
CA ALA A 247 9.04 -19.09 19.89
C ALA A 247 9.90 -19.08 21.17
N THR A 248 10.78 -18.09 21.35
CA THR A 248 11.52 -17.91 22.61
C THR A 248 10.58 -17.61 23.78
N VAL A 249 9.58 -16.76 23.58
CA VAL A 249 8.55 -16.49 24.60
C VAL A 249 7.72 -17.74 24.90
N ALA A 250 7.38 -18.54 23.90
CA ALA A 250 6.70 -19.82 24.09
C ALA A 250 7.55 -20.81 24.92
N ALA A 251 8.86 -20.88 24.66
CA ALA A 251 9.77 -21.69 25.48
C ALA A 251 9.86 -21.18 26.92
N ALA A 252 9.89 -19.86 27.14
CA ALA A 252 9.84 -19.27 28.48
C ALA A 252 8.51 -19.58 29.20
N SER A 253 7.40 -19.63 28.47
CA SER A 253 6.08 -19.95 29.02
C SER A 253 6.01 -21.35 29.65
N TYR A 254 6.79 -22.30 29.13
CA TYR A 254 6.89 -23.65 29.69
C TYR A 254 7.32 -23.63 31.16
N PHE A 255 8.29 -22.78 31.51
CA PHE A 255 8.78 -22.66 32.87
C PHE A 255 7.80 -21.92 33.79
N VAL A 256 7.03 -20.97 33.24
CA VAL A 256 6.11 -20.12 34.01
C VAL A 256 4.78 -20.80 34.32
N TYR A 257 4.19 -21.54 33.38
CA TYR A 257 2.92 -22.26 33.60
C TYR A 257 3.10 -23.61 34.31
N THR A 258 4.24 -23.80 34.96
CA THR A 258 4.49 -24.91 35.85
C THR A 258 3.58 -24.79 37.06
N SER A 259 2.54 -25.59 37.13
CA SER A 259 1.66 -25.62 38.30
C SER A 259 2.16 -26.73 39.23
N THR A 260 2.57 -26.35 40.44
CA THR A 260 2.81 -27.31 41.52
C THR A 260 1.44 -27.81 41.99
N ASP A 261 1.22 -29.12 41.92
CA ASP A 261 -0.02 -29.73 42.39
C ASP A 261 -0.15 -29.49 43.92
N PRO A 262 -1.22 -28.81 44.40
CA PRO A 262 -1.36 -28.45 45.82
C PRO A 262 -1.44 -29.65 46.78
N VAL A 263 -1.77 -30.85 46.27
CA VAL A 263 -2.01 -32.04 47.09
C VAL A 263 -0.77 -32.94 47.18
N THR A 264 0.10 -32.94 46.18
CA THR A 264 1.23 -33.88 46.07
C THR A 264 2.60 -33.22 46.03
N GLY A 265 2.68 -31.88 45.91
CA GLY A 265 3.94 -31.17 45.78
C GLY A 265 4.70 -31.46 44.48
N ALA A 266 4.09 -32.21 43.56
CA ALA A 266 4.67 -32.59 42.29
C ALA A 266 4.50 -31.47 41.26
N THR A 267 5.59 -31.17 40.56
CA THR A 267 5.65 -30.22 39.46
C THR A 267 4.92 -30.80 38.25
N VAL A 268 3.68 -30.40 37.99
CA VAL A 268 2.94 -30.86 36.80
C VAL A 268 3.30 -29.96 35.63
N HIS A 269 4.18 -30.46 34.76
CA HIS A 269 4.54 -29.80 33.51
C HIS A 269 3.39 -29.91 32.50
N ASN A 270 2.50 -28.91 32.49
CA ASN A 270 1.44 -28.84 31.51
C ASN A 270 1.98 -28.22 30.22
N TYR A 271 2.20 -29.03 29.19
CA TYR A 271 2.66 -28.58 27.86
C TYR A 271 1.56 -27.86 27.07
N LYS A 272 0.29 -27.96 27.49
CA LYS A 272 -0.86 -27.37 26.79
C LYS A 272 -0.72 -25.87 26.50
N PRO A 273 -0.34 -24.98 27.46
CA PRO A 273 -0.22 -23.54 27.21
C PRO A 273 0.86 -23.20 26.18
N VAL A 274 1.95 -23.97 26.15
CA VAL A 274 3.04 -23.79 25.17
C VAL A 274 2.56 -24.12 23.77
N CYS A 275 1.90 -25.27 23.59
CA CYS A 275 1.32 -25.67 22.32
C CYS A 275 0.28 -24.66 21.82
N MET A 276 -0.55 -24.12 22.73
CA MET A 276 -1.53 -23.07 22.42
C MET A 276 -0.86 -21.76 21.99
N CYS A 277 0.21 -21.34 22.67
CA CYS A 277 0.97 -20.14 22.30
C CYS A 277 1.61 -20.29 20.91
N ILE A 278 2.24 -21.43 20.63
CA ILE A 278 2.83 -21.70 19.30
C ILE A 278 1.76 -21.72 18.22
N LEU A 279 0.64 -22.41 18.46
CA LEU A 279 -0.48 -22.48 17.52
C LEU A 279 -1.09 -21.10 17.24
N TYR A 280 -1.36 -20.31 18.29
CA TYR A 280 -1.80 -18.92 18.17
C TYR A 280 -0.82 -18.11 17.31
N SER A 281 0.48 -18.20 17.63
CA SER A 281 1.54 -17.44 16.96
C SER A 281 1.64 -17.79 15.48
N PHE A 282 1.50 -19.07 15.13
CA PHE A 282 1.53 -19.53 13.75
C PHE A 282 0.34 -19.00 12.96
N ILE A 283 -0.88 -19.18 13.49
CA ILE A 283 -2.12 -18.75 12.83
C ILE A 283 -2.14 -17.24 12.67
N SER A 284 -1.78 -16.50 13.72
CA SER A 284 -1.78 -15.04 13.67
C SER A 284 -0.73 -14.51 12.70
N SER A 285 0.45 -15.12 12.62
CA SER A 285 1.49 -14.73 11.65
C SER A 285 1.07 -15.05 10.22
N PHE A 286 0.49 -16.23 9.98
CA PHE A 286 0.00 -16.62 8.66
C PHE A 286 -1.13 -15.69 8.19
N MET A 287 -2.09 -15.40 9.06
CA MET A 287 -3.20 -14.47 8.77
C MET A 287 -2.72 -13.03 8.59
N ALA A 288 -1.74 -12.56 9.38
CA ALA A 288 -1.15 -11.24 9.21
C ALA A 288 -0.44 -11.10 7.86
N ASN A 289 0.38 -12.09 7.49
CA ASN A 289 1.07 -12.13 6.21
C ASN A 289 0.07 -12.15 5.04
N ARG A 290 -0.99 -12.97 5.14
CA ARG A 290 -2.06 -13.03 4.13
C ARG A 290 -2.81 -11.71 4.00
N SER A 291 -3.04 -11.01 5.12
CA SER A 291 -3.69 -9.70 5.17
C SER A 291 -2.81 -8.60 4.55
N LEU A 292 -1.49 -8.63 4.77
CA LEU A 292 -0.54 -7.67 4.21
C LEU A 292 -0.33 -7.80 2.71
N GLN A 293 -0.06 -9.03 2.23
CA GLN A 293 0.09 -9.30 0.80
C GLN A 293 -1.16 -8.91 -0.01
N GLY A 294 -2.32 -8.84 0.66
CA GLY A 294 -3.58 -8.51 0.03
C GLY A 294 -4.02 -9.59 -0.96
N GLY A 295 -5.17 -9.41 -1.59
CA GLY A 295 -5.64 -10.31 -2.65
C GLY A 295 -4.90 -10.15 -3.99
N LYS A 296 -3.87 -9.29 -4.06
CA LYS A 296 -3.19 -8.92 -5.31
C LYS A 296 -2.00 -9.85 -5.59
N SER A 297 -2.24 -11.15 -5.55
CA SER A 297 -1.31 -12.11 -6.15
C SER A 297 -1.58 -12.15 -7.65
N ALA A 298 -0.56 -11.83 -8.45
CA ALA A 298 -0.60 -11.98 -9.90
C ALA A 298 0.40 -13.05 -10.33
N TYR A 299 0.24 -13.54 -11.56
CA TYR A 299 1.19 -14.46 -12.16
C TYR A 299 1.77 -13.80 -13.41
N LYS A 300 3.10 -13.80 -13.50
CA LYS A 300 3.81 -13.37 -14.70
C LYS A 300 4.05 -14.59 -15.56
N PHE A 301 3.47 -14.58 -16.74
CA PHE A 301 3.75 -15.56 -17.77
C PHE A 301 4.80 -15.01 -18.71
N LEU A 302 5.82 -15.83 -18.99
CA LEU A 302 6.79 -15.59 -20.04
C LEU A 302 6.60 -16.68 -21.08
N ILE A 303 6.14 -16.27 -22.26
CA ILE A 303 5.74 -17.15 -23.35
C ILE A 303 6.74 -16.99 -24.49
N ILE A 304 7.31 -18.08 -24.97
CA ILE A 304 8.21 -18.14 -26.11
C ILE A 304 7.46 -18.85 -27.24
N THR A 305 7.19 -18.14 -28.33
CA THR A 305 6.34 -18.64 -29.42
C THR A 305 6.70 -18.03 -30.77
N LYS A 306 6.17 -18.60 -31.85
CA LYS A 306 6.12 -17.98 -33.18
C LYS A 306 4.78 -17.30 -33.46
N HIS A 307 3.77 -17.56 -32.64
CA HIS A 307 2.40 -17.10 -32.80
C HIS A 307 2.07 -15.95 -31.84
N ALA A 308 2.99 -14.99 -31.70
CA ALA A 308 2.86 -13.94 -30.69
C ALA A 308 1.70 -12.99 -30.98
N GLU A 309 1.41 -12.72 -32.25
CA GLU A 309 0.32 -11.82 -32.65
C GLU A 309 -1.06 -12.43 -32.38
N GLU A 310 -1.24 -13.73 -32.67
CA GLU A 310 -2.50 -14.42 -32.41
C GLU A 310 -2.75 -14.57 -30.90
N ILE A 311 -1.70 -14.86 -30.13
CA ILE A 311 -1.78 -14.97 -28.67
C ILE A 311 -2.07 -13.61 -28.03
N ASP A 312 -1.38 -12.54 -28.45
CA ASP A 312 -1.64 -11.18 -27.94
C ASP A 312 -3.09 -10.76 -28.20
N ARG A 313 -3.62 -11.01 -29.40
CA ARG A 313 -5.02 -10.72 -29.73
C ARG A 313 -6.00 -11.45 -28.82
N GLU A 314 -5.81 -12.75 -28.58
CA GLU A 314 -6.68 -13.51 -27.68
C GLU A 314 -6.59 -13.02 -26.22
N ILE A 315 -5.39 -12.64 -25.75
CA ILE A 315 -5.19 -12.09 -24.40
C ILE A 315 -5.94 -10.76 -24.24
N VAL A 316 -5.82 -9.86 -25.21
CA VAL A 316 -6.48 -8.56 -25.15
C VAL A 316 -8.00 -8.71 -25.25
N GLU A 317 -8.50 -9.56 -26.17
CA GLU A 317 -9.94 -9.74 -26.38
C GLU A 317 -10.64 -10.44 -25.21
N LYS A 318 -10.05 -11.51 -24.66
CA LYS A 318 -10.69 -12.33 -23.63
C LYS A 318 -10.39 -11.88 -22.21
N LEU A 319 -9.15 -11.47 -21.95
CA LEU A 319 -8.68 -11.18 -20.60
C LEU A 319 -8.58 -9.69 -20.31
N LYS A 320 -8.71 -8.85 -21.35
CA LYS A 320 -8.57 -7.38 -21.26
C LYS A 320 -7.26 -6.97 -20.58
N HIS A 321 -6.24 -7.79 -20.75
CA HIS A 321 -4.89 -7.57 -20.25
C HIS A 321 -3.99 -7.15 -21.40
N SER A 322 -3.06 -6.24 -21.12
CA SER A 322 -1.98 -5.92 -22.05
C SER A 322 -0.83 -6.92 -21.87
N ALA A 323 -0.13 -7.21 -22.96
CA ALA A 323 1.12 -7.95 -22.94
C ALA A 323 2.25 -7.10 -23.56
N THR A 324 3.49 -7.41 -23.21
CA THR A 324 4.68 -6.80 -23.80
C THR A 324 5.39 -7.83 -24.66
N LYS A 325 5.65 -7.49 -25.92
CA LYS A 325 6.43 -8.33 -26.83
C LYS A 325 7.91 -7.94 -26.78
N LEU A 326 8.78 -8.95 -26.67
CA LEU A 326 10.23 -8.85 -26.80
C LEU A 326 10.69 -9.79 -27.91
N ILE A 327 11.76 -9.43 -28.60
CA ILE A 327 12.39 -10.29 -29.62
C ILE A 327 13.58 -10.98 -28.94
N GLY A 328 13.63 -12.31 -29.03
CA GLY A 328 14.72 -13.12 -28.51
C GLY A 328 15.31 -14.01 -29.60
N THR A 329 16.59 -14.37 -29.46
CA THR A 329 17.26 -15.31 -30.37
C THR A 329 17.59 -16.58 -29.61
N GLY A 330 17.15 -17.74 -30.13
CA GLY A 330 17.44 -19.02 -29.51
C GLY A 330 18.92 -19.39 -29.65
N VAL A 331 19.60 -19.68 -28.55
CA VAL A 331 21.05 -19.99 -28.55
C VAL A 331 21.38 -21.26 -29.34
N TYR A 332 20.52 -22.28 -29.32
CA TYR A 332 20.76 -23.54 -30.03
C TYR A 332 20.35 -23.49 -31.51
N SER A 333 19.22 -22.83 -31.82
CA SER A 333 18.66 -22.80 -33.16
C SER A 333 19.10 -21.59 -33.98
N ASN A 334 19.67 -20.55 -33.37
CA ASN A 334 19.92 -19.23 -33.96
C ASN A 334 18.70 -18.64 -34.70
N THR A 335 17.50 -19.05 -34.30
CA THR A 335 16.25 -18.52 -34.86
C THR A 335 15.70 -17.44 -33.95
N GLU A 336 15.21 -16.36 -34.55
CA GLU A 336 14.42 -15.36 -33.84
C GLU A 336 13.10 -15.98 -33.37
N ARG A 337 12.72 -15.64 -32.13
CA ARG A 337 11.51 -16.08 -31.45
C ARG A 337 10.94 -14.88 -30.70
N ASP A 338 9.62 -14.78 -30.73
CA ASP A 338 8.94 -13.77 -29.94
C ASP A 338 8.76 -14.25 -28.51
N VAL A 339 8.98 -13.33 -27.58
CA VAL A 339 8.79 -13.51 -26.14
C VAL A 339 7.68 -12.58 -25.68
N VAL A 340 6.54 -13.15 -25.30
CA VAL A 340 5.39 -12.40 -24.78
C VAL A 340 5.40 -12.45 -23.26
N ILE A 341 5.45 -11.28 -22.63
CA ILE A 341 5.36 -11.11 -21.17
C ILE A 341 3.98 -10.59 -20.83
N CYS A 342 3.22 -11.33 -20.03
CA CYS A 342 1.92 -10.91 -19.55
C CYS A 342 1.78 -11.14 -18.05
N VAL A 343 1.19 -10.18 -17.35
CA VAL A 343 0.87 -10.30 -15.92
C VAL A 343 -0.64 -10.42 -15.79
N VAL A 344 -1.10 -11.59 -15.35
CA VAL A 344 -2.53 -11.89 -15.20
C VAL A 344 -2.93 -12.07 -13.75
N SER A 345 -4.19 -11.78 -13.46
CA SER A 345 -4.76 -11.99 -12.14
C SER A 345 -4.96 -13.47 -11.85
N LYS A 346 -4.92 -13.87 -10.56
CA LYS A 346 -5.07 -15.27 -10.14
C LYS A 346 -6.34 -15.97 -10.64
N HIS A 347 -7.44 -15.24 -10.84
CA HIS A 347 -8.71 -15.79 -11.32
C HIS A 347 -8.72 -16.07 -12.84
N GLN A 348 -7.76 -15.53 -13.60
CA GLN A 348 -7.69 -15.64 -15.07
C GLN A 348 -6.65 -16.68 -15.54
N ILE A 349 -5.97 -17.37 -14.61
CA ILE A 349 -4.91 -18.34 -14.94
C ILE A 349 -5.43 -19.44 -15.85
N VAL A 350 -6.59 -20.02 -15.52
CA VAL A 350 -7.16 -21.15 -16.27
C VAL A 350 -7.50 -20.72 -17.70
N ASP A 351 -8.10 -19.54 -17.86
CA ASP A 351 -8.41 -19.00 -19.18
C ASP A 351 -7.14 -18.70 -19.98
N PHE A 352 -6.09 -18.18 -19.35
CA PHE A 352 -4.81 -17.90 -19.97
C PHE A 352 -4.08 -19.19 -20.41
N GLU A 353 -4.06 -20.23 -19.56
CA GLU A 353 -3.51 -21.54 -19.91
C GLU A 353 -4.28 -22.17 -21.09
N ASN A 354 -5.60 -22.03 -21.11
CA ASN A 354 -6.43 -22.52 -22.22
C ASN A 354 -6.12 -21.80 -23.54
N ILE A 355 -5.74 -20.52 -23.52
CA ILE A 355 -5.29 -19.79 -24.71
C ILE A 355 -3.95 -20.35 -25.18
N ILE A 356 -2.96 -20.50 -24.30
CA ILE A 356 -1.63 -21.01 -24.67
C ILE A 356 -1.71 -22.43 -25.24
N ARG A 357 -2.51 -23.32 -24.62
CA ARG A 357 -2.62 -24.73 -25.01
C ARG A 357 -3.13 -24.95 -26.44
N LYS A 358 -3.74 -23.94 -27.07
CA LYS A 358 -4.16 -24.02 -28.48
C LYS A 358 -2.99 -24.01 -29.46
N TYR A 359 -1.83 -23.53 -29.03
CA TYR A 359 -0.67 -23.31 -29.90
C TYR A 359 0.43 -24.32 -29.55
N PRO A 360 0.58 -25.43 -30.31
CA PRO A 360 1.48 -26.54 -29.96
C PRO A 360 2.98 -26.17 -29.99
N ASP A 361 3.37 -25.13 -30.73
CA ASP A 361 4.76 -24.62 -30.84
C ASP A 361 5.08 -23.50 -29.82
N THR A 362 4.47 -23.55 -28.65
CA THR A 362 4.58 -22.52 -27.61
C THR A 362 5.11 -23.10 -26.31
N PHE A 363 6.14 -22.46 -25.75
CA PHE A 363 6.65 -22.76 -24.43
C PHE A 363 6.31 -21.60 -23.48
N ALA A 364 5.77 -21.89 -22.31
CA ALA A 364 5.47 -20.87 -21.31
C ALA A 364 5.92 -21.32 -19.92
N PHE A 365 6.43 -20.40 -19.13
CA PHE A 365 6.65 -20.61 -17.70
C PHE A 365 6.04 -19.48 -16.89
N VAL A 366 5.80 -19.79 -15.62
CA VAL A 366 5.02 -18.95 -14.71
C VAL A 366 5.85 -18.58 -13.51
N GLU A 367 5.90 -17.29 -13.21
CA GLU A 367 6.48 -16.76 -11.98
C GLU A 367 5.39 -16.16 -11.11
N THR A 368 5.47 -16.39 -9.79
CA THR A 368 4.55 -15.77 -8.84
C THR A 368 4.97 -14.33 -8.58
N VAL A 369 4.06 -13.39 -8.80
CA VAL A 369 4.26 -11.96 -8.54
C VAL A 369 3.51 -11.59 -7.26
N ASN A 370 4.27 -11.23 -6.23
CA ASN A 370 3.71 -10.88 -4.91
C ASN A 370 3.07 -9.49 -4.89
N GLU A 371 3.53 -8.57 -5.75
CA GLU A 371 2.99 -7.22 -5.84
C GLU A 371 3.18 -6.63 -7.24
N THR A 372 2.14 -5.95 -7.75
CA THR A 372 2.18 -5.18 -9.00
C THR A 372 1.87 -3.71 -8.69
N ILE A 373 2.79 -2.80 -9.04
CA ILE A 373 2.62 -1.36 -8.81
C ILE A 373 2.23 -0.69 -10.13
N GLY A 374 1.04 -0.09 -10.19
CA GLY A 374 0.51 0.58 -11.37
C GLY A 374 -0.99 0.32 -11.57
N ASN A 375 -1.64 1.10 -12.43
CA ASN A 375 -3.00 0.81 -12.88
C ASN A 375 -2.93 -0.08 -14.12
N PHE A 376 -3.67 -1.21 -14.11
CA PHE A 376 -4.02 -1.91 -15.33
C PHE A 376 -4.93 -0.97 -16.14
N LYS A 377 -4.34 -0.23 -17.08
CA LYS A 377 -5.11 0.67 -17.93
C LYS A 377 -6.09 -0.18 -18.75
N GLN A 378 -7.36 0.20 -18.73
CA GLN A 378 -8.35 -0.45 -19.57
C GLN A 378 -8.06 -0.10 -21.03
N VAL A 379 -8.06 -1.12 -21.88
CA VAL A 379 -7.85 -0.97 -23.32
C VAL A 379 -9.23 -1.00 -24.00
N LYS A 380 -9.49 -0.09 -24.94
CA LYS A 380 -10.69 -0.09 -25.78
C LYS A 380 -10.31 -0.37 -27.24
N ARG A 381 -11.20 -1.06 -27.96
CA ARG A 381 -11.07 -1.38 -29.39
C ARG A 381 -11.56 -0.20 -30.24
N ARG A 382 -10.80 0.22 -31.24
CA ARG A 382 -11.26 1.14 -32.30
C ARG A 382 -12.00 0.37 -33.40
N ALA A 383 -12.69 1.11 -34.27
CA ALA A 383 -13.39 0.56 -35.43
C ALA A 383 -12.44 0.01 -36.53
N ASP A 384 -11.13 0.29 -36.44
CA ASP A 384 -10.07 -0.16 -37.37
C ASP A 384 -9.28 -1.37 -36.82
N ASP A 385 -9.82 -2.08 -35.82
CA ASP A 385 -9.17 -3.21 -35.13
C ASP A 385 -7.89 -2.87 -34.33
N SER A 386 -7.53 -1.59 -34.22
CA SER A 386 -6.44 -1.16 -33.33
C SER A 386 -6.91 -0.97 -31.88
N PHE A 387 -6.00 -1.22 -30.93
CA PHE A 387 -6.24 -1.06 -29.49
C PHE A 387 -5.63 0.26 -28.99
N TYR A 388 -6.34 1.00 -28.14
CA TYR A 388 -5.85 2.23 -27.50
C TYR A 388 -6.11 2.25 -25.99
N TYR A 389 -5.25 2.96 -25.25
CA TYR A 389 -5.43 3.18 -23.82
C TYR A 389 -6.52 4.24 -23.58
N VAL A 390 -7.42 3.99 -22.63
CA VAL A 390 -8.56 4.89 -22.34
C VAL A 390 -8.12 6.30 -21.88
N ASP A 391 -6.90 6.47 -21.38
CA ASP A 391 -6.35 7.77 -20.96
C ASP A 391 -5.85 8.66 -22.14
N GLU A 392 -5.86 8.16 -23.37
CA GLU A 392 -5.43 8.89 -24.57
C GLU A 392 -6.61 9.45 -25.40
N ALA A 393 -7.82 9.45 -24.84
CA ALA A 393 -9.06 9.91 -25.49
C ALA A 393 -9.57 11.25 -24.96
#